data_AF-A0AAD9U8F1-F1
#
_entry.id   AF-A0AAD9U8F1-F1
#
_cell.length_a   1.000
_cell.length_b   1.000
_cell.length_c   1.000
_cell.angle_alpha   90.00
_cell.angle_beta   90.00
_cell.angle_gamma   90.00
#
_symmetry.space_group_name_H-M   'P 1'
#
loop_
_entity.id
_entity.type
_entity.pdbx_description
1 polymer ?
#
loop_
_entity_poly.entity_id
_entity_poly.type
_entity_poly.pdbx_seq_one_letter_code
_entity_poly.pdbx_strand_id
1 'polypeptide(L)' 'MVKVLQLKHQLQNIKNRAGTITDFVLKVKTIGDSLKVDGQTVSENDLILSILHGVGHEYDFVVTVIISQRNNMTF' A
#
# COMPACT_ATOMS: atom_id res chain seq x y z
N MET A 1 17.04 -1.04 14.40
CA MET A 1 16.37 0.25 14.11
C MET A 1 16.51 0.70 12.65
N VAL A 2 17.68 0.60 12.00
CA VAL A 2 17.86 1.01 10.58
C VAL A 2 16.97 0.24 9.60
N LYS A 3 16.79 -1.07 9.79
CA LYS A 3 15.96 -1.94 8.93
C LYS A 3 14.48 -1.52 8.87
N VAL A 4 13.89 -1.17 10.01
CA VAL A 4 12.49 -0.70 10.09
C VAL A 4 12.30 0.62 9.34
N LEU A 5 13.24 1.56 9.50
CA LEU A 5 13.20 2.85 8.80
C LEU A 5 13.30 2.68 7.27
N GLN A 6 14.18 1.79 6.82
CA GLN A 6 14.31 1.44 5.40
C GLN A 6 13.02 0.81 4.85
N LEU A 7 12.40 -0.11 5.59
CA LEU A 7 11.14 -0.74 5.18
C LEU A 7 9.98 0.26 5.10
N LYS A 8 9.88 1.19 6.07
CA LYS A 8 8.89 2.29 6.01
C LYS A 8 9.12 3.21 4.82
N HIS A 9 10.37 3.58 4.56
CA HIS A 9 10.72 4.39 3.40
C HIS A 9 10.41 3.69 2.07
N GLN A 10 10.66 2.38 1.98
CA GLN A 10 10.30 1.58 0.81
C GLN A 10 8.78 1.53 0.62
N LEU A 11 8.01 1.31 1.70
CA LEU A 11 6.55 1.28 1.66
C LEU A 11 5.97 2.60 1.15
N GLN A 12 6.49 3.74 1.61
CA GLN A 12 5.99 5.06 1.22
C GLN A 12 6.31 5.44 -0.23
N ASN A 13 7.39 4.90 -0.79
CA ASN A 13 7.88 5.27 -2.11
C ASN A 13 7.65 4.21 -3.18
N ILE A 14 7.02 3.09 -2.84
CA ILE A 14 6.75 2.03 -3.78
C ILE A 14 5.77 2.53 -4.84
N LYS A 15 6.15 2.36 -6.11
CA LYS A 15 5.32 2.71 -7.27
C LYS A 15 5.31 1.52 -8.22
N ASN A 16 4.18 1.28 -8.87
CA ASN A 16 4.04 0.30 -9.93
C ASN A 16 4.71 0.82 -11.21
N ARG A 17 6.02 0.64 -11.34
CA ARG A 17 6.79 1.25 -12.44
C ARG A 17 6.92 0.39 -13.70
N ALA A 18 6.58 -0.90 -13.67
CA ALA A 18 6.68 -1.79 -14.84
C ALA A 18 6.06 -3.20 -14.66
N GLY A 19 5.32 -3.45 -13.58
CA GLY A 19 4.80 -4.79 -13.24
C GLY A 19 3.29 -4.89 -13.40
N THR A 20 2.75 -6.10 -13.20
CA THR A 20 1.30 -6.24 -13.05
C THR A 20 0.85 -5.66 -11.70
N ILE A 21 -0.42 -5.25 -11.59
CA ILE A 21 -1.00 -4.83 -10.31
C ILE A 21 -0.85 -5.91 -9.23
N THR A 22 -0.90 -7.19 -9.63
CA THR A 22 -0.71 -8.34 -8.75
C THR A 22 0.72 -8.39 -8.18
N ASP A 23 1.74 -8.15 -9.01
CA ASP A 23 3.13 -8.08 -8.56
C ASP A 23 3.36 -6.91 -7.60
N PHE A 24 2.71 -5.78 -7.87
CA PHE A 24 2.78 -4.60 -7.02
C PHE A 24 2.13 -4.84 -5.66
N VAL A 25 0.91 -5.41 -5.61
CA VAL A 25 0.22 -5.78 -4.38
C VAL A 25 1.03 -6.80 -3.58
N LEU A 26 1.63 -7.79 -4.24
CA LEU A 26 2.47 -8.79 -3.59
C LEU A 26 3.69 -8.14 -2.91
N LYS A 27 4.35 -7.18 -3.57
CA LYS A 27 5.48 -6.44 -2.98
C LYS A 27 5.08 -5.64 -1.75
N VAL A 28 3.93 -4.94 -1.79
CA VAL A 28 3.43 -4.20 -0.62
C VAL A 28 3.15 -5.14 0.54
N LYS A 29 2.52 -6.30 0.27
CA LYS A 29 2.28 -7.34 1.29
C LYS A 29 3.58 -7.86 1.90
N THR A 30 4.58 -8.18 1.09
CA THR A 30 5.88 -8.66 1.58
C THR A 30 6.58 -7.63 2.49
N ILE A 31 6.47 -6.33 2.17
CA ILE A 31 7.01 -5.26 3.04
C ILE A 31 6.22 -5.18 4.36
N GLY A 32 4.90 -5.26 4.31
CA GLY A 32 4.03 -5.31 5.49
C GLY A 32 4.32 -6.50 6.41
N ASP A 33 4.46 -7.70 5.83
CA ASP A 33 4.82 -8.93 6.55
C ASP A 33 6.20 -8.81 7.20
N SER A 34 7.17 -8.20 6.51
CA SER A 34 8.51 -7.94 7.04
C SER A 34 8.49 -6.96 8.24
N LEU A 35 7.63 -5.93 8.17
CA LEU A 35 7.43 -4.99 9.28
C LEU A 35 6.77 -5.68 10.48
N LYS A 36 5.78 -6.55 10.23
CA LYS A 36 5.10 -7.33 11.27
C LYS A 36 6.06 -8.25 12.02
N VAL A 37 6.96 -8.93 11.31
CA VAL A 37 8.02 -9.77 11.89
C VAL A 37 8.95 -8.94 12.79
N ASP A 38 9.25 -7.69 12.40
CA ASP A 38 10.07 -6.76 13.17
C ASP A 38 9.29 -6.05 14.32
N GLY A 39 8.08 -6.51 14.66
CA GLY A 39 7.25 -5.97 15.75
C GLY A 39 6.52 -4.65 15.43
N GLN A 40 6.53 -4.23 14.17
CA GLN A 40 5.82 -3.05 13.69
C GLN A 40 4.54 -3.48 12.96
N THR A 41 3.40 -3.39 13.63
CA THR A 41 2.11 -3.63 12.99
C THR A 41 1.74 -2.45 12.09
N VAL A 42 1.70 -2.71 10.79
CA VAL A 42 1.06 -1.84 9.80
C VAL A 42 -0.39 -2.30 9.69
N SER A 43 -1.36 -1.38 9.76
CA SER A 43 -2.76 -1.76 9.61
C SER A 43 -3.04 -2.17 8.16
N GLU A 44 -4.01 -3.06 7.97
CA GLU A 44 -4.45 -3.43 6.62
C GLU A 44 -4.93 -2.20 5.83
N ASN A 45 -5.57 -1.24 6.51
CA ASN A 45 -5.99 0.03 5.92
C ASN A 45 -4.80 0.85 5.37
N ASP A 46 -3.68 0.89 6.09
CA ASP A 46 -2.48 1.60 5.64
C ASP A 46 -1.82 0.90 4.46
N LEU A 47 -1.86 -0.44 4.43
CA LEU A 47 -1.38 -1.22 3.28
C LEU A 47 -2.26 -0.97 2.04
N ILE A 48 -3.58 -0.97 2.21
CA ILE A 48 -4.55 -0.66 1.14
C ILE A 48 -4.31 0.75 0.59
N LEU A 49 -4.15 1.75 1.47
CA LEU A 49 -3.83 3.11 1.05
C LEU A 49 -2.50 3.20 0.29
N SER A 50 -1.48 2.46 0.73
CA SER A 50 -0.18 2.39 0.05
C SER A 50 -0.31 1.80 -1.36
N ILE A 51 -1.17 0.80 -1.53
CA ILE A 51 -1.48 0.22 -2.84
C ILE A 51 -2.19 1.26 -3.72
N LEU A 52 -3.26 1.88 -3.22
CA LEU A 52 -4.06 2.83 -3.99
C LEU A 52 -3.25 4.06 -4.45
N HIS A 53 -2.29 4.53 -3.66
CA HIS A 53 -1.40 5.63 -4.06
C HIS A 53 -0.30 5.24 -5.04
N GLY A 54 0.11 3.97 -5.05
CA GLY A 54 1.27 3.51 -5.82
C GLY A 54 0.92 2.74 -7.10
N VAL A 55 -0.35 2.42 -7.34
CA VAL A 55 -0.81 1.53 -8.42
C VAL A 55 -0.65 2.12 -9.83
N GLY A 56 -0.62 3.44 -9.96
CA GLY A 56 -0.46 4.16 -11.23
C GLY A 56 -1.74 4.87 -11.68
N HIS A 57 -1.57 5.91 -12.51
CA HIS A 57 -2.66 6.78 -12.97
C HIS A 57 -3.69 6.05 -13.83
N GLU A 58 -3.30 4.94 -14.46
CA GLU A 58 -4.18 4.09 -15.25
C GLU A 58 -5.32 3.46 -14.41
N TYR A 59 -5.19 3.47 -13.08
CA TYR A 59 -6.20 2.99 -12.14
C TYR A 59 -6.90 4.10 -11.36
N ASP A 60 -6.70 5.39 -11.68
CA ASP A 60 -7.26 6.53 -10.92
C ASP A 60 -8.79 6.48 -10.76
N PHE A 61 -9.50 5.98 -11.78
CA PHE A 61 -10.95 5.78 -11.71
C PHE A 61 -11.33 4.74 -10.63
N VAL A 62 -10.64 3.60 -10.60
CA VAL A 62 -10.87 2.53 -9.63
C VAL A 62 -10.51 2.99 -8.22
N VAL A 63 -9.39 3.70 -8.08
CA VAL A 63 -8.96 4.31 -6.81
C VAL A 63 -10.01 5.28 -6.29
N THR A 64 -10.55 6.15 -7.14
CA THR A 64 -11.59 7.11 -6.79
C THR A 64 -12.84 6.41 -6.29
N VAL A 65 -13.33 5.39 -7.01
CA VAL A 65 -14.52 4.62 -6.60
C VAL A 65 -14.32 3.96 -5.23
N ILE A 66 -13.17 3.34 -4.99
CA ILE A 66 -12.86 2.68 -3.71
C ILE A 66 -12.80 3.70 -2.56
N ILE A 67 -12.15 4.85 -2.77
CA ILE A 67 -12.05 5.91 -1.76
C ILE A 67 -13.43 6.52 -1.46
N SER A 68 -14.24 6.77 -2.49
CA SER A 68 -15.61 7.29 -2.34
C SER A 68 -16.50 6.32 -1.58
N GLN A 69 -16.44 5.01 -1.88
CA GLN A 69 -17.20 4.00 -1.13
C GLN A 69 -16.80 3.92 0.34
N ARG A 70 -15.50 4.04 0.63
CA ARG A 70 -14.99 4.11 2.01
C ARG A 70 -15.53 5.34 2.76
N ASN A 71 -15.56 6.49 2.10
CA ASN A 71 -15.99 7.75 2.72
C ASN A 71 -17.52 7.85 2.87
N ASN A 72 -18.29 7.11 2.06
CA ASN A 72 -19.76 7.04 2.18
C ASN A 72 -20.24 6.19 3.37
N MET A 73 -19.33 5.69 4.21
CA MET A 73 -19.65 4.92 5.43
C MET A 73 -19.68 5.81 6.69
N THR A 74 -20.11 7.07 6.55
CA THR A 74 -20.51 7.94 7.66
C THR A 74 -21.99 8.29 7.52
N PHE A 75 -22.84 7.55 8.25
CA PHE A 75 -24.17 7.96 8.67
C PHE A 75 -24.29 7.74 10.17
#